data_AF-A0A6J2BWH9-F1
#
_entry.id   AF-A0A6J2BWH9-F1
#
_cell.length_a   1.000
_cell.length_b   1.000
_cell.length_c   1.000
_cell.angle_alpha   90.00
_cell.angle_beta   90.00
_cell.angle_gamma   90.00
#
_symmetry.space_group_name_H-M   'P 1'
#
loop_
_entity.id
_entity.type
_entity.pdbx_description
1 polymer ?
#
loop_
_entity_poly.entity_id
_entity_poly.type
_entity_poly.pdbx_seq_one_letter_code
_entity_poly.pdbx_strand_id
1 'polypeptide(L)'
;MQRAVFKVTVFLPWCLAFPVPPAIDLKGLDFIKDYSHQIFRTKKESPLLTQGEDIQHLPPFHLNETDLQDEQTLAVPHHPHCGVTDGANDSTFPGSSKWDKHTLTYRIINYPRDINPSIVKGIMQDTVSIWSNVTLLIFQQVKNQDADIKISFWDLAHGDCWPFDGPGGVLGHAFLPNSGPSGVTHFDRVEHWSTSYRGFNLFLVAIHELGHSLGLLHSKSLNSIMYPRYVNWDPRTFHLDGDDIKRIQQLYGERCSSEMPQ
;
A
#
# COMPACT_ATOMS: atom_id res chain seq x y z
N MET A 1 44.75 72.19 2.18
CA MET A 1 44.57 70.76 1.86
C MET A 1 44.03 70.04 3.09
N GLN A 2 42.72 69.81 3.16
CA GLN A 2 42.07 69.02 4.21
C GLN A 2 41.47 67.77 3.56
N ARG A 3 41.89 66.58 4.01
CA ARG A 3 41.33 65.31 3.58
C ARG A 3 40.04 65.05 4.39
N ALA A 4 38.90 65.00 3.71
CA ALA A 4 37.65 64.54 4.31
C ALA A 4 37.63 63.00 4.34
N VAL A 5 37.40 62.41 5.51
CA VAL A 5 37.16 60.97 5.67
C VAL A 5 35.65 60.74 5.67
N PHE A 6 35.13 60.06 4.65
CA PHE A 6 33.73 59.61 4.63
C PHE A 6 33.62 58.30 5.42
N LYS A 7 32.89 58.32 6.55
CA LYS A 7 32.41 57.09 7.20
C LYS A 7 31.01 56.79 6.66
N VAL A 8 30.86 55.66 5.96
CA VAL A 8 29.56 55.12 5.57
C VAL A 8 29.12 54.15 6.67
N THR A 9 27.99 54.43 7.29
CA THR A 9 27.34 53.51 8.24
C THR A 9 26.13 52.92 7.51
N VAL A 10 26.19 51.62 7.20
CA VAL A 10 25.07 50.91 6.56
C VAL A 10 24.11 50.46 7.65
N PHE A 11 22.92 51.07 7.69
CA PHE A 11 21.79 50.54 8.45
C PHE A 11 21.13 49.43 7.62
N LEU A 12 21.18 48.18 8.10
CA LEU A 12 20.36 47.10 7.56
C LEU A 12 18.92 47.25 8.11
N PRO A 13 17.89 47.30 7.25
CA PRO A 13 16.51 47.35 7.72
C PRO A 13 16.10 45.98 8.28
N TRP A 14 15.77 45.99 9.57
CA TRP A 14 15.07 44.93 10.28
C TRP A 14 13.60 44.89 9.79
N CYS A 15 13.00 43.69 9.76
CA CYS A 15 11.62 43.35 9.35
C CYS A 15 11.34 43.17 7.84
N LEU A 16 11.68 41.99 7.32
CA LEU A 16 10.75 41.25 6.45
C LEU A 16 10.20 40.09 7.28
N ALA A 17 8.92 40.18 7.66
CA ALA A 17 8.20 39.08 8.28
C ALA A 17 7.84 38.06 7.18
N PHE A 18 8.47 36.89 7.21
CA PHE A 18 8.03 35.73 6.44
C PHE A 18 6.92 35.00 7.23
N PRO A 19 5.91 34.42 6.55
CA PRO A 19 4.87 33.65 7.23
C PRO A 19 5.51 32.44 7.92
N VAL A 20 5.30 32.35 9.24
CA VAL A 20 5.64 31.18 10.06
C VAL A 20 4.68 30.05 9.67
N PRO A 21 5.16 28.84 9.29
CA PRO A 21 4.29 27.68 9.14
C PRO A 21 3.60 27.38 10.48
N PRO A 22 2.32 26.96 10.50
CA PRO A 22 1.63 26.63 11.74
C PRO A 22 2.42 25.55 12.50
N ALA A 23 2.62 25.80 13.79
CA ALA A 23 3.33 24.91 14.70
C ALA A 23 2.77 23.48 14.58
N ILE A 24 3.67 22.53 14.33
CA ILE A 24 3.38 21.10 14.37
C ILE A 24 2.81 20.78 15.75
N ASP A 25 1.62 20.20 15.79
CA ASP A 25 0.99 19.71 17.01
C ASP A 25 1.85 18.58 17.59
N LEU A 26 2.70 18.95 18.55
CA LEU A 26 3.67 18.09 19.23
C LEU A 26 3.02 16.95 20.03
N LYS A 27 1.69 16.89 20.15
CA LYS A 27 0.98 15.73 20.73
C LYS A 27 1.14 14.46 19.89
N GLY A 28 1.31 14.59 18.57
CA GLY A 28 1.51 13.43 17.69
C GLY A 28 2.90 12.79 17.82
N LEU A 29 3.90 13.55 18.27
CA LEU A 29 5.27 13.06 18.46
C LEU A 29 5.46 12.29 19.77
N ASP A 30 4.62 12.54 20.78
CA ASP A 30 4.63 11.77 22.02
C ASP A 30 4.14 10.32 21.77
N PHE A 31 3.21 10.12 20.84
CA PHE A 31 2.76 8.78 20.43
C PHE A 31 3.87 7.98 19.71
N ILE A 32 4.66 8.63 18.87
CA ILE A 32 5.80 8.00 18.16
C ILE A 32 6.89 7.59 19.15
N LYS A 33 7.12 8.38 20.21
CA LYS A 33 8.04 8.01 21.29
C LYS A 33 7.51 6.84 22.11
N ASP A 34 6.22 6.81 22.43
CA ASP A 34 5.64 5.74 23.26
C ASP A 34 5.60 4.39 22.51
N TYR A 35 5.30 4.41 21.21
CA TYR A 35 5.33 3.22 20.34
C TYR A 35 6.75 2.68 20.12
N SER A 36 7.72 3.57 19.88
CA SER A 36 9.13 3.16 19.75
C SER A 36 9.68 2.61 21.06
N HIS A 37 9.38 3.24 22.21
CA HIS A 37 9.77 2.72 23.53
C HIS A 37 9.18 1.34 23.86
N GLN A 38 7.99 0.99 23.35
CA GLN A 38 7.41 -0.35 23.53
C GLN A 38 8.19 -1.45 22.77
N ILE A 39 8.67 -1.15 21.56
CA ILE A 39 9.47 -2.09 20.76
C ILE A 39 10.88 -2.25 21.34
N PHE A 40 11.50 -1.18 21.83
CA PHE A 40 12.88 -1.22 22.34
C PHE A 40 13.02 -1.74 23.78
N ARG A 41 11.92 -1.90 24.54
CA ARG A 41 11.96 -2.37 25.94
C ARG A 41 12.15 -3.89 26.10
N THR A 42 12.10 -4.67 25.02
CA THR A 42 12.30 -6.14 25.07
C THR A 42 13.76 -6.58 24.95
N LYS A 43 14.73 -5.67 24.85
CA LYS A 43 16.17 -6.01 24.85
C LYS A 43 16.89 -5.35 26.03
N LYS A 44 17.25 -6.18 27.01
CA LYS A 44 17.91 -5.83 28.27
C LYS A 44 19.36 -5.36 28.04
N GLU A 45 19.63 -4.13 28.49
CA GLU A 45 20.87 -3.50 29.01
C GLU A 45 22.27 -3.80 28.39
N SER A 46 22.95 -2.74 27.90
CA SER A 46 24.29 -2.20 28.31
C SER A 46 24.99 -1.46 27.11
N PRO A 47 26.09 -0.68 27.28
CA PRO A 47 26.06 0.76 27.54
C PRO A 47 26.87 1.64 26.54
N LEU A 48 26.62 2.96 26.62
CA LEU A 48 27.45 4.08 26.19
C LEU A 48 27.68 4.29 24.67
N LEU A 49 26.90 5.23 24.11
CA LEU A 49 27.08 5.80 22.78
C LEU A 49 28.37 6.65 22.73
N THR A 50 29.32 6.24 21.89
CA THR A 50 30.26 7.17 21.25
C THR A 50 29.81 7.41 19.82
N GLN A 51 29.71 8.70 19.52
CA GLN A 51 29.29 9.37 18.30
C GLN A 51 29.93 8.78 17.02
N GLY A 52 29.09 8.39 16.07
CA GLY A 52 29.47 8.07 14.69
C GLY A 52 29.23 6.61 14.32
N GLU A 53 27.97 6.23 14.04
CA GLU A 53 27.54 5.13 13.17
C GLU A 53 26.04 4.90 13.39
N ASP A 54 25.18 5.57 12.61
CA ASP A 54 23.78 5.17 12.46
C ASP A 54 23.25 5.55 11.07
N ILE A 55 23.65 4.76 10.07
CA ILE A 55 22.94 4.60 8.79
C ILE A 55 23.07 3.12 8.41
N GLN A 56 22.43 2.20 9.14
CA GLN A 56 22.34 0.79 8.71
C GLN A 56 20.97 0.12 8.95
N HIS A 57 19.90 0.87 9.26
CA HIS A 57 18.56 0.29 9.44
C HIS A 57 17.46 0.91 8.56
N LEU A 58 17.82 1.30 7.33
CA LEU A 58 16.88 1.32 6.21
C LEU A 58 17.02 -0.02 5.47
N PRO A 59 15.92 -0.68 5.04
CA PRO A 59 16.03 -1.87 4.22
C PRO A 59 16.85 -1.51 2.97
N PRO A 60 17.85 -2.31 2.58
CA PRO A 60 18.63 -2.00 1.39
C PRO A 60 17.72 -2.17 0.18
N PHE A 61 17.64 -1.14 -0.67
CA PHE A 61 17.27 -1.32 -2.07
C PHE A 61 18.24 -2.35 -2.66
N HIS A 62 17.85 -3.62 -2.66
CA HIS A 62 18.63 -4.68 -3.28
C HIS A 62 18.47 -4.56 -4.79
N LEU A 63 19.34 -3.75 -5.40
CA LEU A 63 19.69 -3.92 -6.81
C LEU A 63 20.57 -5.17 -6.87
N ASN A 64 20.07 -6.25 -7.48
CA ASN A 64 20.89 -7.44 -7.72
C ASN A 64 22.08 -7.05 -8.62
N GLU A 65 23.29 -7.42 -8.22
CA GLU A 65 24.57 -7.13 -8.92
C GLU A 65 24.74 -7.85 -10.28
N THR A 66 23.69 -8.43 -10.86
CA THR A 66 23.71 -8.92 -12.26
C THR A 66 23.24 -7.89 -13.28
N ASP A 67 22.81 -6.69 -12.86
CA ASP A 67 22.34 -5.63 -13.76
C ASP A 67 23.38 -4.51 -14.02
N LEU A 68 24.63 -4.74 -13.62
CA LEU A 68 25.75 -3.82 -13.85
C LEU A 68 26.49 -4.19 -15.14
N GLN A 69 25.78 -4.23 -16.26
CA GLN A 69 26.40 -4.13 -17.58
C GLN A 69 25.44 -3.64 -18.66
N ASP A 70 24.77 -2.53 -18.40
CA ASP A 70 24.33 -1.65 -19.48
C ASP A 70 24.42 -0.20 -18.97
N GLU A 71 25.30 0.61 -19.59
CA GLU A 71 25.34 2.07 -19.42
C GLU A 71 24.09 2.73 -20.07
N GLN A 72 22.89 2.24 -19.73
CA GLN A 72 21.60 2.82 -20.08
C GLN A 72 20.61 2.88 -18.89
N THR A 73 21.06 2.56 -17.66
CA THR A 73 20.23 2.55 -16.45
C THR A 73 20.08 3.94 -15.81
N LEU A 74 19.51 4.90 -16.54
CA LEU A 74 19.05 6.19 -15.97
C LEU A 74 17.57 6.50 -16.26
N ALA A 75 16.81 5.55 -16.80
CA ALA A 75 15.36 5.67 -16.92
C ALA A 75 14.71 4.28 -17.04
N VAL A 76 14.67 3.50 -15.95
CA VAL A 76 13.69 2.40 -15.87
C VAL A 76 12.32 3.08 -15.82
N PRO A 77 11.42 2.87 -16.81
CA PRO A 77 10.15 3.56 -16.80
C PRO A 77 9.33 3.11 -15.59
N HIS A 78 8.78 4.05 -14.83
CA HIS A 78 7.77 3.82 -13.80
C HIS A 78 6.57 3.12 -14.45
N HIS A 79 6.57 1.79 -14.43
CA HIS A 79 5.44 1.00 -14.88
C HIS A 79 4.49 0.84 -13.69
N PRO A 80 3.20 1.16 -13.84
CA PRO A 80 2.25 1.04 -12.74
C PRO A 80 2.18 -0.41 -12.24
N HIS A 81 2.31 -0.62 -10.93
CA HIS A 81 2.44 -1.94 -10.32
C HIS A 81 1.93 -1.99 -8.88
N CYS A 82 1.82 -3.21 -8.34
CA CYS A 82 1.54 -3.50 -6.94
C CYS A 82 2.80 -3.31 -6.09
N GLY A 83 2.65 -2.73 -4.90
CA GLY A 83 3.74 -2.46 -3.96
C GLY A 83 4.12 -3.64 -3.05
N VAL A 84 3.41 -4.77 -3.14
CA VAL A 84 3.70 -5.95 -2.33
C VAL A 84 5.01 -6.61 -2.80
N THR A 85 5.92 -6.89 -1.88
CA THR A 85 7.14 -7.64 -2.18
C THR A 85 6.99 -9.10 -1.76
N ASP A 86 7.14 -10.03 -2.70
CA ASP A 86 6.96 -11.47 -2.41
C ASP A 86 8.10 -12.07 -1.56
N GLY A 87 9.21 -11.34 -1.35
CA GLY A 87 10.47 -11.86 -0.82
C GLY A 87 10.69 -11.78 0.70
N ALA A 88 9.81 -11.13 1.48
CA ALA A 88 10.11 -10.83 2.89
C ALA A 88 9.57 -11.85 3.91
N ASN A 89 8.66 -12.75 3.54
CA ASN A 89 8.03 -13.70 4.46
C ASN A 89 8.11 -15.18 4.00
N ASP A 90 9.11 -15.53 3.18
CA ASP A 90 9.35 -16.91 2.79
C ASP A 90 10.10 -17.67 3.90
N SER A 91 9.40 -17.93 5.00
CA SER A 91 9.65 -19.15 5.74
C SER A 91 8.29 -19.78 6.02
N THR A 92 8.04 -20.87 5.29
CA THR A 92 6.95 -21.85 5.47
C THR A 92 5.82 -21.72 4.43
N PHE A 93 6.06 -22.30 3.24
CA PHE A 93 5.11 -22.70 2.18
C PHE A 93 4.29 -21.61 1.44
N PRO A 94 4.28 -21.63 0.09
CA PRO A 94 3.25 -20.96 -0.70
C PRO A 94 1.87 -21.47 -0.26
N GLY A 95 1.03 -20.57 0.26
CA GLY A 95 -0.33 -20.89 0.73
C GLY A 95 -0.49 -21.08 2.25
N SER A 96 0.49 -20.71 3.07
CA SER A 96 0.37 -20.76 4.54
C SER A 96 -0.39 -19.58 5.16
N SER A 97 -0.56 -18.48 4.43
CA SER A 97 -1.29 -17.30 4.93
C SER A 97 -2.72 -17.30 4.41
N LYS A 98 -3.68 -17.66 5.26
CA LYS A 98 -5.12 -17.63 4.95
C LYS A 98 -5.94 -17.25 6.17
N TRP A 99 -7.19 -16.86 5.96
CA TRP A 99 -8.15 -16.71 7.04
C TRP A 99 -8.67 -18.06 7.52
N ASP A 100 -8.74 -18.27 8.84
CA ASP A 100 -9.30 -19.49 9.47
C ASP A 100 -10.83 -19.45 9.59
N LYS A 101 -11.50 -18.64 8.76
CA LYS A 101 -12.95 -18.48 8.75
C LYS A 101 -13.45 -18.18 7.34
N HIS A 102 -14.73 -18.48 7.12
CA HIS A 102 -15.38 -18.28 5.82
C HIS A 102 -16.10 -16.94 5.72
N THR A 103 -16.59 -16.38 6.82
CA THR A 103 -17.22 -15.05 6.82
C THR A 103 -16.18 -13.98 7.14
N LEU A 104 -15.85 -13.17 6.15
CA LEU A 104 -14.92 -12.05 6.25
C LEU A 104 -15.70 -10.74 6.26
N THR A 105 -15.40 -9.90 7.23
CA THR A 105 -15.95 -8.54 7.29
C THR A 105 -15.01 -7.58 6.57
N TYR A 106 -15.56 -6.64 5.81
CA TYR A 106 -14.76 -5.58 5.20
C TYR A 106 -15.33 -4.20 5.48
N ARG A 107 -14.45 -3.21 5.56
CA ARG A 107 -14.79 -1.82 5.82
C ARG A 107 -13.96 -0.89 4.95
N ILE A 108 -14.63 0.12 4.41
CA ILE A 108 -13.98 1.25 3.72
C ILE A 108 -13.76 2.36 4.75
N ILE A 109 -12.50 2.73 4.99
CA ILE A 109 -12.10 3.71 5.99
C ILE A 109 -12.23 5.14 5.45
N ASN A 110 -11.81 5.36 4.21
CA ASN A 110 -11.86 6.64 3.51
C ASN A 110 -11.98 6.41 1.99
N TYR A 111 -11.96 7.47 1.19
CA TYR A 111 -12.28 7.43 -0.25
C TYR A 111 -11.25 8.20 -1.10
N PRO A 112 -11.06 7.82 -2.38
CA PRO A 112 -10.22 8.56 -3.33
C PRO A 112 -10.86 9.92 -3.64
N ARG A 113 -10.07 10.82 -4.24
CA ARG A 113 -10.53 12.18 -4.61
C ARG A 113 -11.47 12.17 -5.81
N ASP A 114 -11.19 11.31 -6.78
CA ASP A 114 -11.75 11.41 -8.13
C ASP A 114 -13.05 10.60 -8.33
N ILE A 115 -13.38 9.70 -7.39
CA ILE A 115 -14.54 8.81 -7.49
C ILE A 115 -15.50 9.05 -6.33
N ASN A 116 -16.79 9.19 -6.64
CA ASN A 116 -17.84 9.35 -5.64
C ASN A 116 -17.87 8.15 -4.67
N PRO A 117 -17.99 8.36 -3.35
CA PRO A 117 -18.04 7.28 -2.35
C PRO A 117 -19.09 6.18 -2.62
N SER A 118 -20.23 6.52 -3.23
CA SER A 118 -21.26 5.53 -3.60
C SER A 118 -20.78 4.59 -4.70
N ILE A 119 -20.02 5.11 -5.66
CA ILE A 119 -19.44 4.31 -6.75
C ILE A 119 -18.35 3.41 -6.18
N VAL A 120 -17.49 3.92 -5.30
CA VAL A 120 -16.46 3.11 -4.62
C VAL A 120 -17.09 1.97 -3.82
N LYS A 121 -18.20 2.21 -3.11
CA LYS A 121 -18.92 1.14 -2.41
C LYS A 121 -19.39 0.04 -3.37
N GLY A 122 -19.95 0.42 -4.52
CA GLY A 122 -20.36 -0.54 -5.56
C GLY A 122 -19.18 -1.34 -6.10
N ILE A 123 -18.07 -0.66 -6.43
CA ILE A 123 -16.83 -1.31 -6.88
C ILE A 123 -16.36 -2.34 -5.86
N MET A 124 -16.30 -1.98 -4.57
CA MET A 124 -15.85 -2.91 -3.54
C MET A 124 -16.81 -4.09 -3.36
N GLN A 125 -18.12 -3.89 -3.55
CA GLN A 125 -19.10 -4.98 -3.57
C GLN A 125 -18.89 -5.94 -4.76
N ASP A 126 -18.62 -5.40 -5.94
CA ASP A 126 -18.32 -6.19 -7.13
C ASP A 126 -16.99 -6.95 -6.97
N THR A 127 -15.97 -6.28 -6.43
CA THR A 127 -14.64 -6.85 -6.15
C THR A 127 -14.71 -8.04 -5.20
N VAL A 128 -15.43 -7.94 -4.08
CA VAL A 128 -15.62 -9.11 -3.19
C VAL A 128 -16.46 -10.20 -3.84
N SER A 129 -17.38 -9.83 -4.73
CA SER A 129 -18.22 -10.80 -5.46
C SER A 129 -17.38 -11.68 -6.39
N ILE A 130 -16.39 -11.11 -7.09
CA ILE A 130 -15.44 -11.87 -7.94
C ILE A 130 -14.80 -13.04 -7.19
N TRP A 131 -14.27 -12.79 -5.98
CA TRP A 131 -13.64 -13.83 -5.18
C TRP A 131 -14.65 -14.78 -4.51
N SER A 132 -15.79 -14.26 -4.04
CA SER A 132 -16.84 -15.10 -3.41
C SER A 132 -17.57 -16.03 -4.40
N ASN A 133 -17.54 -15.71 -5.69
CA ASN A 133 -18.15 -16.55 -6.72
C ASN A 133 -17.39 -17.85 -6.95
N VAL A 134 -16.08 -17.87 -6.65
CA VAL A 134 -15.19 -19.02 -6.89
C VAL A 134 -14.69 -19.68 -5.60
N THR A 135 -15.11 -19.19 -4.43
CA THR A 135 -14.72 -19.70 -3.11
C THR A 135 -15.94 -19.91 -2.21
N LEU A 136 -15.71 -20.52 -1.03
CA LEU A 136 -16.70 -20.59 0.05
C LEU A 136 -16.75 -19.32 0.93
N LEU A 137 -15.98 -18.28 0.59
CA LEU A 137 -15.92 -17.06 1.38
C LEU A 137 -17.20 -16.24 1.23
N ILE A 138 -17.66 -15.70 2.35
CA ILE A 138 -18.79 -14.78 2.46
C ILE A 138 -18.24 -13.44 2.92
N PHE A 139 -18.50 -12.38 2.15
CA PHE A 139 -18.06 -11.03 2.51
C PHE A 139 -19.21 -10.21 3.05
N GLN A 140 -19.01 -9.60 4.22
CA GLN A 140 -19.99 -8.72 4.85
C GLN A 140 -19.42 -7.32 5.04
N GLN A 141 -20.06 -6.32 4.43
CA GLN A 141 -19.66 -4.94 4.68
C GLN A 141 -20.11 -4.48 6.06
N VAL A 142 -19.19 -3.88 6.80
CA VAL A 142 -19.47 -3.30 8.12
C VAL A 142 -19.14 -1.81 8.13
N LYS A 143 -19.87 -1.02 8.93
CA LYS A 143 -19.76 0.46 8.91
C LYS A 143 -18.84 1.01 10.00
N ASN A 144 -19.20 0.81 11.27
CA ASN A 144 -18.56 1.50 12.40
C ASN A 144 -17.74 0.58 13.30
N GLN A 145 -17.85 -0.73 13.11
CA GLN A 145 -17.06 -1.73 13.84
C GLN A 145 -15.72 -1.97 13.15
N ASP A 146 -14.85 -2.68 13.86
CA ASP A 146 -13.64 -3.21 13.26
C ASP A 146 -13.98 -4.27 12.21
N ALA A 147 -13.07 -4.48 11.26
CA ALA A 147 -13.26 -5.40 10.14
C ALA A 147 -11.99 -6.20 9.88
N ASP A 148 -12.15 -7.39 9.33
CA ASP A 148 -11.04 -8.25 8.93
C ASP A 148 -10.23 -7.61 7.79
N ILE A 149 -10.95 -7.04 6.82
CA ILE A 149 -10.35 -6.37 5.67
C ILE A 149 -10.64 -4.88 5.74
N LYS A 150 -9.58 -4.07 5.78
CA LYS A 150 -9.68 -2.60 5.91
C LYS A 150 -9.16 -1.94 4.66
N ILE A 151 -10.06 -1.29 3.94
CA ILE A 151 -9.78 -0.66 2.66
C ILE A 151 -9.61 0.84 2.87
N SER A 152 -8.46 1.38 2.46
CA SER A 152 -8.18 2.81 2.61
C SER A 152 -7.29 3.36 1.52
N PHE A 153 -7.34 4.68 1.36
CA PHE A 153 -6.65 5.47 0.35
C PHE A 153 -5.75 6.47 1.07
N TRP A 154 -4.45 6.43 0.79
CA TRP A 154 -3.49 7.30 1.47
C TRP A 154 -2.57 8.01 0.48
N ASP A 155 -2.10 9.20 0.86
CA ASP A 155 -1.12 9.95 0.09
C ASP A 155 0.28 9.61 0.62
N LEU A 156 1.22 9.25 -0.26
CA LEU A 156 2.66 9.11 0.05
C LEU A 156 2.92 8.29 1.32
N ALA A 157 3.63 8.86 2.31
CA ALA A 157 3.91 8.21 3.59
C ALA A 157 2.69 8.19 4.51
N HIS A 158 2.29 6.98 4.95
CA HIS A 158 1.02 6.78 5.66
C HIS A 158 1.11 5.81 6.85
N GLY A 159 2.30 5.67 7.44
CA GLY A 159 2.49 5.11 8.78
C GLY A 159 2.70 3.60 8.88
N ASP A 160 2.88 2.89 7.77
CA ASP A 160 3.13 1.45 7.72
C ASP A 160 4.53 1.06 7.22
N CYS A 161 5.43 2.06 7.04
CA CYS A 161 6.78 1.92 6.48
C CYS A 161 6.85 1.58 4.99
N TRP A 162 5.73 1.57 4.27
CA TRP A 162 5.66 1.35 2.82
C TRP A 162 5.03 2.58 2.15
N PRO A 163 5.74 3.71 2.04
CA PRO A 163 5.18 4.92 1.46
C PRO A 163 4.88 4.73 -0.04
N PHE A 164 3.79 5.34 -0.51
CA PHE A 164 3.54 5.46 -1.95
C PHE A 164 4.50 6.47 -2.60
N ASP A 165 4.71 6.32 -3.91
CA ASP A 165 5.68 7.06 -4.72
C ASP A 165 5.06 8.15 -5.59
N GLY A 166 3.73 8.30 -5.58
CA GLY A 166 3.00 9.28 -6.38
C GLY A 166 2.63 8.73 -7.76
N PRO A 167 2.26 9.61 -8.72
CA PRO A 167 1.55 9.17 -9.92
C PRO A 167 2.31 8.19 -10.82
N GLY A 168 1.63 7.11 -11.22
CA GLY A 168 2.07 6.15 -12.23
C GLY A 168 3.01 5.05 -11.71
N GLY A 169 3.24 4.98 -10.41
CA GLY A 169 4.14 4.03 -9.77
C GLY A 169 3.39 2.91 -9.06
N VAL A 170 3.46 2.90 -7.74
CA VAL A 170 2.78 1.94 -6.87
C VAL A 170 1.31 2.33 -6.75
N LEU A 171 0.42 1.48 -7.29
CA LEU A 171 -1.02 1.75 -7.29
C LEU A 171 -1.68 1.39 -5.95
N GLY A 172 -1.11 0.44 -5.24
CA GLY A 172 -1.65 -0.09 -3.99
C GLY A 172 -0.74 -1.15 -3.40
N HIS A 173 -1.05 -1.53 -2.18
CA HIS A 173 -0.47 -2.70 -1.53
C HIS A 173 -1.44 -3.28 -0.52
N ALA A 174 -1.22 -4.55 -0.16
CA ALA A 174 -2.05 -5.26 0.79
C ALA A 174 -1.23 -6.18 1.69
N PHE A 175 -1.80 -6.42 2.86
CA PHE A 175 -1.20 -7.24 3.89
C PHE A 175 -1.89 -8.61 3.96
N LEU A 176 -1.09 -9.67 3.92
CA LEU A 176 -1.58 -11.05 3.95
C LEU A 176 -2.35 -11.35 5.27
N PRO A 177 -3.27 -12.33 5.29
CA PRO A 177 -4.07 -12.70 6.46
C PRO A 177 -3.29 -12.95 7.76
N ASN A 178 -2.07 -13.47 7.68
CA ASN A 178 -1.26 -13.82 8.85
C ASN A 178 -0.08 -12.85 9.08
N SER A 179 -0.13 -11.67 8.47
CA SER A 179 0.86 -10.60 8.66
C SER A 179 0.47 -9.66 9.81
N GLY A 180 1.37 -8.74 10.19
CA GLY A 180 1.15 -7.79 11.30
C GLY A 180 -0.17 -7.02 11.19
N PRO A 181 -0.29 -6.02 10.30
CA PRO A 181 -1.56 -5.37 10.01
C PRO A 181 -2.39 -6.22 9.01
N SER A 182 -2.80 -7.41 9.45
CA SER A 182 -3.56 -8.37 8.65
C SER A 182 -4.77 -7.77 7.93
N GLY A 183 -4.95 -8.12 6.65
CA GLY A 183 -6.12 -7.76 5.85
C GLY A 183 -6.24 -6.28 5.50
N VAL A 184 -5.22 -5.48 5.84
CA VAL A 184 -5.19 -4.07 5.47
C VAL A 184 -4.85 -3.94 3.98
N THR A 185 -5.63 -3.15 3.27
CA THR A 185 -5.51 -2.88 1.83
C THR A 185 -5.42 -1.36 1.62
N HIS A 186 -4.30 -0.90 1.10
CA HIS A 186 -4.04 0.50 0.82
C HIS A 186 -3.99 0.76 -0.69
N PHE A 187 -4.54 1.89 -1.10
CA PHE A 187 -4.50 2.40 -2.47
C PHE A 187 -3.82 3.77 -2.48
N ASP A 188 -2.96 4.04 -3.47
CA ASP A 188 -2.36 5.37 -3.58
C ASP A 188 -3.42 6.39 -3.99
N ARG A 189 -3.73 7.31 -3.08
CA ARG A 189 -4.74 8.35 -3.26
C ARG A 189 -4.32 9.43 -4.26
N VAL A 190 -3.04 9.50 -4.60
CA VAL A 190 -2.47 10.42 -5.60
C VAL A 190 -2.79 9.97 -7.02
N GLU A 191 -3.09 8.69 -7.22
CA GLU A 191 -3.41 8.16 -8.54
C GLU A 191 -4.74 8.68 -9.10
N HIS A 192 -4.78 8.80 -10.42
CA HIS A 192 -6.00 9.14 -11.13
C HIS A 192 -6.93 7.92 -11.24
N TRP A 193 -7.75 7.73 -10.20
CA TRP A 193 -8.69 6.62 -10.12
C TRP A 193 -9.88 6.81 -11.05
N SER A 194 -10.23 5.73 -11.76
CA SER A 194 -11.30 5.72 -12.75
C SER A 194 -12.14 4.45 -12.68
N THR A 195 -13.33 4.51 -13.26
CA THR A 195 -14.15 3.33 -13.59
C THR A 195 -14.04 2.94 -15.06
N SER A 196 -13.22 3.66 -15.82
CA SER A 196 -13.06 3.51 -17.26
C SER A 196 -11.59 3.29 -17.63
N TYR A 197 -11.26 3.33 -18.93
CA TYR A 197 -9.89 3.26 -19.43
C TYR A 197 -9.08 4.56 -19.25
N ARG A 198 -9.74 5.67 -18.83
CA ARG A 198 -9.07 6.95 -18.61
C ARG A 198 -8.64 7.05 -17.15
N GLY A 199 -7.40 6.67 -16.87
CA GLY A 199 -6.86 6.52 -15.52
C GLY A 199 -6.68 5.06 -15.12
N PHE A 200 -6.39 4.82 -13.85
CA PHE A 200 -6.27 3.47 -13.29
C PHE A 200 -7.64 2.96 -12.86
N ASN A 201 -7.99 1.76 -13.32
CA ASN A 201 -9.29 1.19 -13.02
C ASN A 201 -9.31 0.64 -11.60
N LEU A 202 -10.05 1.32 -10.70
CA LEU A 202 -10.08 0.96 -9.28
C LEU A 202 -10.60 -0.46 -9.05
N PHE A 203 -11.51 -0.96 -9.89
CA PHE A 203 -12.03 -2.33 -9.76
C PHE A 203 -10.93 -3.38 -10.00
N LEU A 204 -10.11 -3.21 -11.04
CA LEU A 204 -9.02 -4.15 -11.34
C LEU A 204 -7.96 -4.17 -10.25
N VAL A 205 -7.51 -2.99 -9.82
CA VAL A 205 -6.51 -2.90 -8.73
C VAL A 205 -7.11 -3.45 -7.43
N ALA A 206 -8.38 -3.18 -7.13
CA ALA A 206 -9.00 -3.70 -5.93
C ALA A 206 -9.15 -5.23 -5.93
N ILE A 207 -9.42 -5.87 -7.08
CA ILE A 207 -9.41 -7.34 -7.16
C ILE A 207 -8.02 -7.88 -6.83
N HIS A 208 -6.98 -7.28 -7.40
CA HIS A 208 -5.58 -7.67 -7.16
C HIS A 208 -5.20 -7.56 -5.67
N GLU A 209 -5.37 -6.38 -5.08
CA GLU A 209 -4.98 -6.13 -3.68
C GLU A 209 -5.84 -6.94 -2.69
N LEU A 210 -7.10 -7.19 -3.02
CA LEU A 210 -7.94 -8.11 -2.25
C LEU A 210 -7.41 -9.55 -2.35
N GLY A 211 -6.89 -9.98 -3.51
CA GLY A 211 -6.25 -11.28 -3.66
C GLY A 211 -5.10 -11.49 -2.66
N HIS A 212 -4.26 -10.48 -2.46
CA HIS A 212 -3.24 -10.48 -1.40
C HIS A 212 -3.85 -10.53 0.00
N SER A 213 -4.88 -9.72 0.25
CA SER A 213 -5.61 -9.74 1.53
C SER A 213 -6.31 -11.08 1.82
N LEU A 214 -6.48 -11.92 0.79
CA LEU A 214 -6.96 -13.30 0.89
C LEU A 214 -5.84 -14.33 0.92
N GLY A 215 -4.57 -13.96 0.77
CA GLY A 215 -3.43 -14.86 0.88
C GLY A 215 -2.77 -15.27 -0.44
N LEU A 216 -3.22 -14.72 -1.58
CA LEU A 216 -2.53 -14.95 -2.85
C LEU A 216 -1.24 -14.12 -2.92
N LEU A 217 -0.18 -14.73 -3.43
CA LEU A 217 1.04 -14.03 -3.84
C LEU A 217 0.95 -13.67 -5.33
N HIS A 218 1.91 -12.90 -5.84
CA HIS A 218 1.93 -12.59 -7.27
C HIS A 218 2.00 -13.86 -8.14
N SER A 219 1.37 -13.78 -9.32
CA SER A 219 1.56 -14.74 -10.40
C SER A 219 2.61 -14.25 -11.38
N LYS A 220 3.30 -15.18 -12.04
CA LYS A 220 4.18 -14.88 -13.17
C LYS A 220 3.43 -14.80 -14.51
N SER A 221 2.16 -15.20 -14.52
CA SER A 221 1.32 -15.20 -15.73
C SER A 221 0.78 -13.79 -16.01
N LEU A 222 0.96 -13.30 -17.24
CA LEU A 222 0.40 -12.01 -17.70
C LEU A 222 -1.14 -12.00 -17.75
N ASN A 223 -1.77 -13.17 -17.77
CA ASN A 223 -3.23 -13.29 -17.81
C ASN A 223 -3.85 -13.27 -16.40
N SER A 224 -3.04 -13.49 -15.36
CA SER A 224 -3.50 -13.52 -13.98
C SER A 224 -3.75 -12.12 -13.47
N ILE A 225 -4.86 -11.93 -12.73
CA ILE A 225 -5.14 -10.66 -12.03
C ILE A 225 -4.06 -10.38 -10.98
N MET A 226 -3.40 -11.43 -10.46
CA MET A 226 -2.28 -11.34 -9.53
C MET A 226 -0.93 -11.10 -10.23
N TYR A 227 -0.90 -10.76 -11.52
CA TYR A 227 0.33 -10.28 -12.15
C TYR A 227 0.76 -8.94 -11.51
N PRO A 228 2.03 -8.76 -11.11
CA PRO A 228 2.44 -7.61 -10.29
C PRO A 228 2.34 -6.26 -11.01
N ARG A 229 2.32 -6.23 -12.34
CA ARG A 229 2.18 -4.98 -13.11
C ARG A 229 0.74 -4.78 -13.54
N TYR A 230 0.31 -3.53 -13.58
CA TYR A 230 -1.04 -3.16 -14.00
C TYR A 230 -1.29 -3.56 -15.46
N VAL A 231 -2.37 -4.31 -15.68
CA VAL A 231 -2.90 -4.62 -17.00
C VAL A 231 -4.32 -4.06 -17.10
N ASN A 232 -4.56 -3.25 -18.13
CA ASN A 232 -5.85 -2.59 -18.32
C ASN A 232 -6.83 -3.51 -19.06
N TRP A 233 -7.49 -4.41 -18.33
CA TRP A 233 -8.57 -5.24 -18.88
C TRP A 233 -9.89 -4.46 -19.01
N ASP A 234 -10.79 -4.90 -19.89
CA ASP A 234 -12.15 -4.37 -19.93
C ASP A 234 -12.95 -4.94 -18.74
N PRO A 235 -13.37 -4.11 -17.76
CA PRO A 235 -14.08 -4.59 -16.58
C PRO A 235 -15.40 -5.28 -16.91
N ARG A 236 -16.00 -4.99 -18.07
CA ARG A 236 -17.30 -5.56 -18.48
C ARG A 236 -17.20 -7.02 -18.88
N THR A 237 -16.02 -7.47 -19.29
CA THR A 237 -15.76 -8.84 -19.75
C THR A 237 -14.71 -9.55 -18.89
N PHE A 238 -14.25 -8.89 -17.82
CA PHE A 238 -13.25 -9.41 -16.92
C PHE A 238 -13.73 -10.69 -16.22
N HIS A 239 -12.84 -11.66 -16.12
CA HIS A 239 -12.99 -12.89 -15.35
C HIS A 239 -11.61 -13.31 -14.84
N LEU A 240 -11.59 -14.06 -13.73
CA LEU A 240 -10.35 -14.59 -13.17
C LEU A 240 -9.72 -15.61 -14.12
N ASP A 241 -8.37 -15.61 -14.19
CA ASP A 241 -7.63 -16.66 -14.88
C ASP A 241 -7.78 -18.00 -14.14
N GLY A 242 -7.65 -19.12 -14.85
CA GLY A 242 -7.74 -20.44 -14.25
C GLY A 242 -6.69 -20.68 -13.15
N ASP A 243 -5.51 -20.07 -13.24
CA ASP A 243 -4.49 -20.11 -12.18
C ASP A 243 -4.95 -19.39 -10.92
N ASP A 244 -5.56 -18.22 -11.04
CA ASP A 244 -6.08 -17.44 -9.91
C ASP A 244 -7.18 -18.22 -9.17
N ILE A 245 -8.12 -18.81 -9.94
CA ILE A 245 -9.21 -19.63 -9.42
C ILE A 245 -8.64 -20.85 -8.68
N LYS A 246 -7.73 -21.59 -9.31
CA LYS A 246 -7.13 -22.78 -8.70
C LYS A 246 -6.42 -22.44 -7.40
N ARG A 247 -5.63 -21.36 -7.38
CA ARG A 247 -4.82 -20.97 -6.21
C ARG A 247 -5.68 -20.46 -5.07
N ILE A 248 -6.76 -19.71 -5.34
CA ILE A 248 -7.66 -19.27 -4.26
C ILE A 248 -8.48 -20.44 -3.71
N GLN A 249 -8.90 -21.39 -4.56
CA GLN A 249 -9.60 -22.59 -4.14
C GLN A 249 -8.72 -23.55 -3.32
N GLN A 250 -7.40 -23.56 -3.54
CA GLN A 250 -6.47 -24.28 -2.67
C GLN A 250 -6.48 -23.75 -1.23
N LEU A 251 -6.79 -22.46 -1.02
CA LEU A 251 -6.87 -21.84 0.31
C LEU A 251 -8.23 -22.04 0.97
N TYR A 252 -9.32 -21.88 0.20
CA TYR A 252 -10.69 -21.73 0.73
C TYR A 252 -11.70 -22.75 0.21
N GLY A 253 -11.29 -23.68 -0.64
CA GLY A 253 -12.19 -24.62 -1.29
C GLY A 253 -13.02 -24.00 -2.43
N GLU A 254 -13.64 -24.87 -3.22
CA GLU A 254 -14.53 -24.50 -4.32
C GLU A 254 -15.97 -24.36 -3.83
N ARG A 255 -16.72 -23.45 -4.45
CA ARG A 255 -18.16 -23.30 -4.23
C ARG A 255 -18.91 -24.45 -4.90
N CYS A 256 -19.59 -25.29 -4.11
CA CYS A 256 -20.36 -26.40 -4.66
C CYS A 256 -21.54 -25.86 -5.48
N SER A 257 -21.68 -26.33 -6.72
CA SER A 257 -22.66 -25.83 -7.71
C SER A 257 -24.14 -26.05 -7.33
N SER A 258 -24.42 -26.75 -6.23
CA SER A 258 -25.78 -27.00 -5.72
C SER A 258 -26.35 -25.89 -4.83
N GLU A 259 -25.59 -24.86 -4.49
CA GLU A 259 -25.99 -23.81 -3.53
C GLU A 259 -26.23 -22.43 -4.15
N MET A 260 -26.46 -22.34 -5.46
CA MET A 260 -26.95 -21.08 -6.04
C MET A 260 -28.46 -20.93 -5.73
N PRO A 261 -28.90 -19.87 -5.04
CA PRO A 261 -30.33 -19.55 -4.97
C PRO A 261 -30.81 -19.22 -6.39
N GLN A 262 -31.85 -19.91 -6.85
CA GLN A 262 -32.61 -19.53 -8.04
C GLN A 262 -33.39 -18.24 -7.81
#